data_AF-A0A523X6N6-F1
#
_entry.id   AF-A0A523X6N6-F1
#
_cell.length_a   1.000
_cell.length_b   1.000
_cell.length_c   1.000
_cell.angle_alpha   90.00
_cell.angle_beta   90.00
_cell.angle_gamma   90.00
#
_symmetry.space_group_name_H-M   'P 1'
#
loop_
_entity.id
_entity.type
_entity.pdbx_description
1 polymer ?
#
loop_
_entity_poly.entity_id
_entity_poly.type
_entity_poly.pdbx_seq_one_letter_code
_entity_poly.pdbx_strand_id
1 'polypeptide(L)'
;MPFDIEDIHQSILSHIKAFKTYSLDFLFTSNNHPYLDTDSIYACFEKEWKIAKLLLGDKDRKQDLVDIIFPAKPYDLTVIQKLHDIFPNSSLPHPFIFLDMCIVKILTETSGKCRNHVSPQLLLELLNFHKLRTPEFLTIIKPIIQIILDREKKINHVIKSHACEVLINNYEIEAIFIYISRNTNLKEKEKQVLFQSLTAFQKIYRKFLELRVGIREKDLISLNWFGVSYNQLRQKGEWRDSFSNLVKRFIAYLKERNKKEALQIGRFLVLRFNNEDILRVIHYEISRDPHLSFERPLAQFIYRQTFKIMQEFRKSYISQKVDTELTRAISETEARTIDAMRMVTVGKVPASVVVERLHKGAHSRKTYPILPEFMEKLDEFNLRALFELYPIPPVSQQVFNLLANIADNMELDHDEFFHFIAYMEKLLIFLQRFTEMDITVEKDSCYGLIKNPYQLNSLNLIKEGAYFASTGLWYQNTIPPSIIRCIRPNAIPNCIGVKDRHIFSRISLLTGGFRGSPFDLDSTNRYDWDEEDETCLFRPGYTQISIPQPILERWEETQNIQKSVLKELIQEKQWN
;
A
#
# COMPACT_ATOMS: atom_id res chain seq x y z
N MET A 1 35.22 11.98 -13.67
CA MET A 1 36.00 10.74 -13.91
C MET A 1 35.02 9.67 -14.34
N PRO A 2 35.33 8.84 -15.36
CA PRO A 2 34.45 7.73 -15.71
C PRO A 2 34.43 6.72 -14.55
N PHE A 3 33.24 6.38 -14.05
CA PHE A 3 33.08 5.33 -13.06
C PHE A 3 33.33 3.97 -13.71
N ASP A 4 34.11 3.13 -13.06
CA ASP A 4 34.32 1.75 -13.50
C ASP A 4 33.30 0.79 -12.86
N ILE A 5 33.18 -0.42 -13.43
CA ILE A 5 32.33 -1.50 -12.90
C ILE A 5 32.71 -1.82 -11.44
N GLU A 6 33.99 -1.71 -11.10
CA GLU A 6 34.46 -1.95 -9.74
C GLU A 6 34.02 -0.84 -8.75
N ASP A 7 33.87 0.41 -9.21
CA ASP A 7 33.32 1.50 -8.38
C ASP A 7 31.86 1.23 -8.02
N ILE A 8 31.09 0.65 -8.95
CA ILE A 8 29.69 0.25 -8.73
C ILE A 8 29.63 -0.87 -7.69
N HIS A 9 30.47 -1.91 -7.84
CA HIS A 9 30.56 -3.01 -6.88
C HIS A 9 30.85 -2.50 -5.47
N GLN A 10 31.89 -1.69 -5.32
CA GLN A 10 32.31 -1.15 -4.02
C GLN A 10 31.25 -0.23 -3.41
N SER A 11 30.55 0.56 -4.23
CA SER A 11 29.44 1.39 -3.77
C SER A 11 28.33 0.53 -3.17
N ILE A 12 27.88 -0.52 -3.85
CA ILE A 12 26.81 -1.40 -3.35
C ILE A 12 27.28 -2.16 -2.10
N LEU A 13 28.51 -2.68 -2.11
CA LEU A 13 29.09 -3.34 -0.94
C LEU A 13 29.16 -2.45 0.28
N SER A 14 29.51 -1.18 0.11
CA SER A 14 29.55 -0.22 1.21
C SER A 14 28.16 -0.03 1.84
N HIS A 15 27.09 -0.08 1.04
CA HIS A 15 25.72 0.01 1.54
C HIS A 15 25.30 -1.26 2.28
N ILE A 16 25.62 -2.45 1.77
CA ILE A 16 25.34 -3.73 2.45
C ILE A 16 26.05 -3.78 3.80
N LYS A 17 27.34 -3.43 3.84
CA LYS A 17 28.13 -3.38 5.08
C LYS A 17 27.62 -2.34 6.07
N ALA A 18 26.89 -1.33 5.61
CA ALA A 18 26.28 -0.31 6.46
C ALA A 18 24.93 -0.72 7.07
N PHE A 19 24.40 -1.92 6.74
CA PHE A 19 23.18 -2.43 7.35
C PHE A 19 23.35 -2.59 8.86
N LYS A 20 22.46 -1.94 9.61
CA LYS A 20 22.42 -2.00 11.07
C LYS A 20 21.39 -3.03 11.49
N THR A 21 21.84 -4.11 12.12
CA THR A 21 20.95 -5.15 12.66
C THR A 21 20.48 -4.85 14.09
N TYR A 22 20.95 -3.76 14.74
CA TYR A 22 20.56 -3.34 16.11
C TYR A 22 20.61 -4.47 17.16
N SER A 23 21.55 -5.41 17.00
CA SER A 23 21.65 -6.64 17.82
C SER A 23 20.36 -7.48 17.80
N LEU A 24 19.71 -7.57 16.64
CA LEU A 24 18.51 -8.37 16.41
C LEU A 24 18.84 -9.72 15.75
N ASP A 25 20.00 -10.31 16.08
CA ASP A 25 20.47 -11.56 15.46
C ASP A 25 19.44 -12.71 15.59
N PHE A 26 18.56 -12.65 16.60
CA PHE A 26 17.46 -13.60 16.76
C PHE A 26 16.34 -13.46 15.71
N LEU A 27 16.25 -12.35 14.99
CA LEU A 27 15.37 -12.18 13.83
C LEU A 27 15.99 -12.72 12.54
N PHE A 28 17.33 -12.82 12.47
CA PHE A 28 18.10 -13.06 11.24
C PHE A 28 18.96 -14.34 11.29
N THR A 29 18.80 -15.17 12.33
CA THR A 29 19.67 -16.33 12.54
C THR A 29 19.37 -17.43 11.51
N SER A 30 20.43 -17.93 10.87
CA SER A 30 20.43 -18.84 9.72
C SER A 30 19.70 -20.18 9.90
N ASN A 31 19.37 -20.56 11.15
CA ASN A 31 18.59 -21.77 11.41
C ASN A 31 17.08 -21.44 11.47
N ASN A 32 16.41 -21.58 10.33
CA ASN A 32 14.95 -21.59 10.17
C ASN A 32 14.21 -20.25 10.34
N HIS A 33 14.84 -19.08 10.22
CA HIS A 33 14.11 -17.79 10.08
C HIS A 33 13.95 -17.35 8.61
N PRO A 34 12.90 -16.59 8.25
CA PRO A 34 12.62 -16.21 6.86
C PRO A 34 13.43 -15.03 6.33
N TYR A 35 14.27 -14.38 7.15
CA TYR A 35 15.05 -13.19 6.78
C TYR A 35 16.55 -13.49 6.80
N LEU A 36 17.28 -12.93 5.84
CA LEU A 36 18.72 -13.11 5.73
C LEU A 36 19.47 -12.16 6.67
N ASP A 37 20.57 -12.65 7.26
CA ASP A 37 21.55 -11.80 7.92
C ASP A 37 22.45 -11.07 6.91
N THR A 38 23.21 -10.08 7.40
CA THR A 38 24.09 -9.26 6.55
C THR A 38 25.11 -10.09 5.77
N ASP A 39 25.66 -11.15 6.38
CA ASP A 39 26.66 -12.01 5.75
C ASP A 39 26.05 -12.85 4.61
N SER A 40 24.83 -13.35 4.81
CA SER A 40 24.07 -14.07 3.79
C SER A 40 23.66 -13.15 2.65
N ILE A 41 23.23 -11.91 2.94
CA ILE A 41 22.94 -10.89 1.93
C ILE A 41 24.19 -10.59 1.10
N TYR A 42 25.34 -10.41 1.77
CA TYR A 42 26.61 -10.20 1.10
C TYR A 42 26.97 -11.37 0.17
N ALA A 43 26.86 -12.61 0.65
CA ALA A 43 27.15 -13.80 -0.15
C ALA A 43 26.22 -13.93 -1.37
N CYS A 44 24.93 -13.65 -1.21
CA CYS A 44 23.96 -13.63 -2.31
C CYS A 44 24.32 -12.55 -3.34
N PHE A 45 24.61 -11.33 -2.90
CA PHE A 45 25.03 -10.24 -3.79
C PHE A 45 26.29 -10.60 -4.58
N GLU A 46 27.33 -11.13 -3.95
CA GLU A 46 28.57 -11.51 -4.64
C GLU A 46 28.34 -12.58 -5.72
N LYS A 47 27.41 -13.52 -5.47
CA LYS A 47 27.03 -14.53 -6.47
C LYS A 47 26.30 -13.89 -7.66
N GLU A 48 25.35 -13.01 -7.40
CA GLU A 48 24.61 -12.28 -8.44
C GLU A 48 25.52 -11.36 -9.25
N TRP A 49 26.44 -10.66 -8.57
CA TRP A 49 27.39 -9.74 -9.19
C TRP A 49 28.33 -10.44 -10.18
N LYS A 50 28.83 -11.64 -9.84
CA LYS A 50 29.68 -12.43 -10.76
C LYS A 50 28.99 -12.74 -12.08
N ILE A 51 27.68 -12.99 -12.04
CA ILE A 51 26.86 -13.25 -13.23
C ILE A 51 26.62 -11.94 -13.97
N ALA A 52 26.20 -10.89 -13.26
CA ALA A 52 25.90 -9.59 -13.87
C ALA A 52 27.13 -8.91 -14.50
N LYS A 53 28.33 -9.07 -13.93
CA LYS A 53 29.58 -8.50 -14.44
C LYS A 53 29.87 -8.92 -15.89
N LEU A 54 29.47 -10.13 -16.29
CA LEU A 54 29.58 -10.61 -17.66
C LEU A 54 28.60 -9.92 -18.62
N LEU A 55 27.40 -9.58 -18.13
CA LEU A 55 26.34 -8.91 -18.90
C LEU A 55 26.55 -7.39 -19.01
N LEU A 56 27.28 -6.79 -18.07
CA LEU A 56 27.67 -5.37 -18.03
C LEU A 56 28.90 -5.06 -18.90
N GLY A 57 29.39 -6.02 -19.68
CA GLY A 57 30.43 -5.79 -20.68
C GLY A 57 29.96 -4.93 -21.87
N ASP A 58 28.65 -4.84 -22.07
CA ASP A 58 28.02 -3.90 -23.00
C ASP A 58 28.12 -2.46 -22.46
N LYS A 59 28.66 -1.55 -23.27
CA LYS A 59 28.92 -0.16 -22.89
C LYS A 59 27.65 0.59 -22.50
N ASP A 60 26.53 0.30 -23.17
CA ASP A 60 25.27 1.00 -22.92
C ASP A 60 24.66 0.56 -21.57
N ARG A 61 24.65 -0.75 -21.30
CA ARG A 61 24.19 -1.31 -20.02
C ARG A 61 25.07 -0.89 -18.84
N LYS A 62 26.39 -0.80 -19.04
CA LYS A 62 27.31 -0.25 -18.04
C LYS A 62 26.93 1.19 -17.71
N GLN A 63 26.70 2.02 -18.72
CA GLN A 63 26.34 3.43 -18.51
C GLN A 63 25.00 3.57 -17.80
N ASP A 64 23.99 2.77 -18.15
CA ASP A 64 22.70 2.78 -17.46
C ASP A 64 22.82 2.43 -15.97
N LEU A 65 23.66 1.45 -15.63
CA LEU A 65 23.90 1.10 -14.24
C LEU A 65 24.68 2.21 -13.50
N VAL A 66 25.65 2.85 -14.16
CA VAL A 66 26.34 4.02 -13.60
C VAL A 66 25.34 5.13 -13.30
N ASP A 67 24.42 5.42 -14.22
CA ASP A 67 23.39 6.45 -14.03
C ASP A 67 22.43 6.13 -12.87
N ILE A 68 22.19 4.84 -12.59
CA ILE A 68 21.39 4.37 -11.45
C ILE A 68 22.14 4.47 -10.13
N ILE A 69 23.44 4.22 -10.10
CA ILE A 69 24.20 4.17 -8.84
C ILE A 69 24.79 5.54 -8.49
N PHE A 70 25.17 6.32 -9.51
CA PHE A 70 25.79 7.64 -9.41
C PHE A 70 25.04 8.64 -10.29
N PRO A 71 23.79 8.99 -9.93
CA PRO A 71 22.94 9.84 -10.76
C PRO A 71 23.56 11.23 -10.94
N ALA A 72 23.77 11.64 -12.19
CA ALA A 72 24.21 12.99 -12.54
C ALA A 72 23.07 14.03 -12.51
N LYS A 73 21.82 13.56 -12.61
CA LYS A 73 20.57 14.35 -12.59
C LYS A 73 19.53 13.63 -11.73
N PRO A 74 18.49 14.33 -11.24
CA PRO A 74 17.35 13.68 -10.60
C PRO A 74 16.75 12.57 -11.48
N TYR A 75 16.30 11.48 -10.87
CA TYR A 75 15.68 10.38 -11.60
C TYR A 75 14.33 10.78 -12.20
N ASP A 76 14.08 10.30 -13.41
CA ASP A 76 12.77 10.32 -14.06
C ASP A 76 12.26 8.87 -14.26
N LEU A 77 11.13 8.72 -14.95
CA LEU A 77 10.51 7.40 -15.17
C LEU A 77 11.31 6.49 -16.10
N THR A 78 12.27 7.02 -16.88
CA THR A 78 13.10 6.18 -17.77
C THR A 78 13.97 5.21 -16.98
N VAL A 79 14.26 5.50 -15.70
CA VAL A 79 15.01 4.61 -14.82
C VAL A 79 14.33 3.25 -14.63
N ILE A 80 13.00 3.19 -14.73
CA ILE A 80 12.25 1.93 -14.67
C ILE A 80 12.58 1.05 -15.88
N GLN A 81 12.61 1.64 -17.08
CA GLN A 81 13.01 0.92 -18.29
C GLN A 81 14.47 0.46 -18.21
N LYS A 82 15.39 1.32 -17.75
CA LYS A 82 16.80 0.94 -17.54
C LYS A 82 16.95 -0.26 -16.60
N LEU A 83 16.18 -0.31 -15.50
CA LEU A 83 16.17 -1.46 -14.61
C LEU A 83 15.68 -2.73 -15.33
N HIS A 84 14.62 -2.64 -16.13
CA HIS A 84 14.14 -3.78 -16.92
C HIS A 84 15.17 -4.26 -17.96
N ASP A 85 15.87 -3.35 -18.62
CA ASP A 85 16.86 -3.68 -19.65
C ASP A 85 18.12 -4.35 -19.05
N ILE A 86 18.53 -3.90 -17.86
CA ILE A 86 19.64 -4.52 -17.10
C ILE A 86 19.22 -5.86 -16.50
N PHE A 87 17.95 -5.99 -16.06
CA PHE A 87 17.44 -7.14 -15.33
C PHE A 87 16.20 -7.80 -15.98
N PRO A 88 16.31 -8.30 -17.22
CA PRO A 88 15.17 -8.73 -18.04
C PRO A 88 14.46 -9.99 -17.55
N ASN A 89 15.15 -10.86 -16.78
CA ASN A 89 14.60 -12.12 -16.23
C ASN A 89 14.34 -12.04 -14.72
N SER A 90 14.11 -10.84 -14.20
CA SER A 90 13.92 -10.62 -12.76
C SER A 90 12.52 -11.00 -12.25
N SER A 91 11.69 -11.64 -13.07
CA SER A 91 10.36 -12.16 -12.73
C SER A 91 10.37 -13.39 -11.79
N LEU A 92 11.56 -13.85 -11.36
CA LEU A 92 11.67 -14.96 -10.41
C LEU A 92 11.27 -14.52 -8.98
N PRO A 93 10.60 -15.39 -8.21
CA PRO A 93 10.09 -15.08 -6.87
C PRO A 93 11.17 -14.98 -5.79
N HIS A 94 12.45 -15.20 -6.14
CA HIS A 94 13.55 -15.11 -5.19
C HIS A 94 14.04 -13.66 -5.00
N PRO A 95 14.54 -13.30 -3.80
CA PRO A 95 15.20 -12.03 -3.58
C PRO A 95 16.32 -11.90 -4.60
N PHE A 96 16.35 -10.78 -5.31
CA PHE A 96 17.43 -10.48 -6.24
C PHE A 96 18.15 -9.27 -5.68
N ILE A 97 19.09 -9.56 -4.77
CA ILE A 97 19.70 -8.57 -3.87
C ILE A 97 20.29 -7.42 -4.66
N PHE A 98 20.91 -7.68 -5.80
CA PHE A 98 21.51 -6.66 -6.64
C PHE A 98 20.47 -5.66 -7.17
N LEU A 99 19.35 -6.13 -7.71
CA LEU A 99 18.27 -5.27 -8.17
C LEU A 99 17.60 -4.54 -7.00
N ASP A 100 17.37 -5.22 -5.87
CA ASP A 100 16.82 -4.60 -4.67
C ASP A 100 17.74 -3.45 -4.19
N MET A 101 19.06 -3.63 -4.23
CA MET A 101 20.03 -2.57 -3.91
C MET A 101 19.98 -1.39 -4.89
N CYS A 102 19.80 -1.64 -6.18
CA CYS A 102 19.59 -0.58 -7.18
C CYS A 102 18.32 0.22 -6.89
N ILE A 103 17.20 -0.47 -6.60
CA ILE A 103 15.93 0.20 -6.28
C ILE A 103 16.03 0.97 -4.97
N VAL A 104 16.65 0.39 -3.93
CA VAL A 104 16.90 1.06 -2.65
C VAL A 104 17.72 2.33 -2.83
N LYS A 105 18.71 2.32 -3.72
CA LYS A 105 19.49 3.51 -4.05
C LYS A 105 18.59 4.59 -4.65
N ILE A 106 17.75 4.25 -5.63
CA ILE A 106 16.79 5.18 -6.21
C ILE A 106 15.82 5.70 -5.14
N LEU A 107 15.21 4.83 -4.34
CA LEU A 107 14.29 5.21 -3.25
C LEU A 107 14.95 6.14 -2.22
N THR A 108 16.21 5.90 -1.87
CA THR A 108 16.96 6.72 -0.90
C THR A 108 17.26 8.12 -1.45
N GLU A 109 17.69 8.23 -2.70
CA GLU A 109 17.97 9.52 -3.34
C GLU A 109 16.68 10.31 -3.63
N THR A 110 15.63 9.63 -4.08
CA THR A 110 14.31 10.22 -4.37
C THR A 110 13.56 10.62 -3.09
N SER A 111 13.82 9.96 -1.96
CA SER A 111 13.29 10.37 -0.65
C SER A 111 14.17 11.42 0.04
N GLY A 112 15.40 11.61 -0.44
CA GLY A 112 16.42 12.49 0.11
C GLY A 112 16.67 13.72 -0.76
N LYS A 113 17.90 13.84 -1.29
CA LYS A 113 18.42 15.06 -1.92
C LYS A 113 17.66 15.50 -3.16
N CYS A 114 17.18 14.55 -3.97
CA CYS A 114 16.55 14.84 -5.26
C CYS A 114 15.02 14.92 -5.18
N ARG A 115 14.45 14.84 -3.98
CA ARG A 115 13.02 14.62 -3.76
C ARG A 115 12.10 15.64 -4.42
N ASN A 116 12.45 16.93 -4.38
CA ASN A 116 11.61 17.98 -4.97
C ASN A 116 11.66 17.99 -6.51
N HIS A 117 12.45 17.13 -7.15
CA HIS A 117 12.65 17.10 -8.60
C HIS A 117 12.25 15.74 -9.19
N VAL A 118 11.61 14.90 -8.38
CA VAL A 118 11.25 13.53 -8.75
C VAL A 118 9.73 13.42 -8.75
N SER A 119 9.20 12.81 -9.81
CA SER A 119 7.78 12.54 -9.91
C SER A 119 7.31 11.58 -8.80
N PRO A 120 6.19 11.88 -8.11
CA PRO A 120 5.52 10.93 -7.22
C PRO A 120 5.24 9.56 -7.87
N GLN A 121 5.09 9.49 -9.19
CA GLN A 121 4.90 8.24 -9.92
C GLN A 121 6.11 7.30 -9.82
N LEU A 122 7.33 7.86 -9.80
CA LEU A 122 8.52 7.02 -9.71
C LEU A 122 8.53 6.24 -8.39
N LEU A 123 8.21 6.88 -7.28
CA LEU A 123 8.09 6.20 -5.98
C LEU A 123 7.04 5.08 -6.03
N LEU A 124 5.94 5.30 -6.73
CA LEU A 124 4.84 4.33 -6.80
C LEU A 124 5.18 3.13 -7.67
N GLU A 125 5.84 3.31 -8.81
CA GLU A 125 6.34 2.20 -9.62
C GLU A 125 7.37 1.36 -8.85
N LEU A 126 8.29 1.99 -8.11
CA LEU A 126 9.28 1.29 -7.29
C LEU A 126 8.63 0.54 -6.12
N LEU A 127 7.60 1.10 -5.49
CA LEU A 127 6.84 0.41 -4.44
C LEU A 127 6.01 -0.74 -5.01
N ASN A 128 5.39 -0.56 -6.17
CA ASN A 128 4.64 -1.61 -6.88
C ASN A 128 5.55 -2.78 -7.27
N PHE A 129 6.80 -2.50 -7.65
CA PHE A 129 7.79 -3.54 -7.89
C PHE A 129 7.99 -4.43 -6.66
N HIS A 130 8.08 -3.85 -5.45
CA HIS A 130 8.22 -4.58 -4.18
C HIS A 130 6.91 -5.12 -3.60
N LYS A 131 5.77 -4.85 -4.25
CA LYS A 131 4.49 -5.49 -3.96
C LYS A 131 4.33 -6.81 -4.71
N LEU A 132 4.88 -6.86 -5.92
CA LEU A 132 4.88 -8.05 -6.80
C LEU A 132 6.03 -9.01 -6.51
N ARG A 133 6.99 -8.60 -5.68
CA ARG A 133 8.16 -9.39 -5.30
C ARG A 133 8.40 -9.23 -3.80
N THR A 134 9.05 -10.22 -3.19
CA THR A 134 9.45 -10.15 -1.78
C THR A 134 10.91 -9.74 -1.67
N PRO A 135 11.23 -8.44 -1.51
CA PRO A 135 12.60 -8.00 -1.29
C PRO A 135 13.12 -8.51 0.06
N GLU A 136 14.43 -8.52 0.23
CA GLU A 136 15.02 -8.88 1.53
C GLU A 136 14.76 -7.78 2.60
N PHE A 137 14.39 -8.20 3.81
CA PHE A 137 13.89 -7.30 4.86
C PHE A 137 14.89 -6.18 5.20
N LEU A 138 16.14 -6.55 5.48
CA LEU A 138 17.17 -5.58 5.86
C LEU A 138 17.51 -4.59 4.73
N THR A 139 17.33 -5.01 3.48
CA THR A 139 17.58 -4.18 2.30
C THR A 139 16.55 -3.05 2.19
N ILE A 140 15.27 -3.36 2.34
CA ILE A 140 14.18 -2.41 2.01
C ILE A 140 13.62 -1.65 3.23
N ILE A 141 13.74 -2.18 4.45
CA ILE A 141 13.02 -1.64 5.63
C ILE A 141 13.32 -0.16 5.90
N LYS A 142 14.58 0.26 5.72
CA LYS A 142 15.03 1.62 6.02
C LYS A 142 14.43 2.68 5.06
N PRO A 143 14.59 2.58 3.73
CA PRO A 143 13.99 3.56 2.81
C PRO A 143 12.46 3.58 2.92
N ILE A 144 11.80 2.45 3.13
CA ILE A 144 10.33 2.40 3.26
C ILE A 144 9.86 3.12 4.52
N ILE A 145 10.51 2.90 5.67
CA ILE A 145 10.22 3.65 6.90
C ILE A 145 10.40 5.16 6.69
N GLN A 146 11.40 5.59 5.91
CA GLN A 146 11.63 7.00 5.62
C GLN A 146 10.50 7.61 4.78
N ILE A 147 9.97 6.86 3.81
CA ILE A 147 8.81 7.26 3.00
C ILE A 147 7.56 7.40 3.88
N ILE A 148 7.29 6.44 4.77
CA ILE A 148 6.14 6.48 5.68
C ILE A 148 6.23 7.69 6.62
N LEU A 149 7.40 7.91 7.22
CA LEU A 149 7.62 9.00 8.17
C LEU A 149 7.51 10.38 7.53
N ASP A 150 8.08 10.53 6.34
CA ASP A 150 8.09 11.77 5.57
C ASP A 150 8.31 13.03 6.46
N ARG A 151 9.54 13.18 6.96
CA ARG A 151 9.91 14.27 7.88
C ARG A 151 9.62 15.67 7.34
N GLU A 152 9.57 15.83 6.02
CA GLU A 152 9.31 17.11 5.35
C GLU A 152 7.83 17.35 5.00
N LYS A 153 6.96 16.35 5.18
CA LYS A 153 5.50 16.41 4.90
C LYS A 153 5.15 16.80 3.46
N LYS A 154 5.83 16.20 2.48
CA LYS A 154 5.57 16.44 1.04
C LYS A 154 5.17 15.19 0.25
N ILE A 155 5.15 14.01 0.88
CA ILE A 155 4.70 12.77 0.28
C ILE A 155 3.23 12.60 0.69
N ASN A 156 2.35 12.46 -0.30
CA ASN A 156 0.93 12.22 -0.07
C ASN A 156 0.68 10.91 0.69
N HIS A 157 -0.46 10.79 1.36
CA HIS A 157 -0.79 9.56 2.09
C HIS A 157 -0.85 8.33 1.19
N VAL A 158 -1.21 8.47 -0.09
CA VAL A 158 -1.25 7.35 -1.05
C VAL A 158 0.09 6.61 -1.11
N ILE A 159 1.19 7.33 -1.32
CA ILE A 159 2.53 6.72 -1.35
C ILE A 159 2.87 6.09 0.00
N LYS A 160 2.47 6.73 1.11
CA LYS A 160 2.67 6.19 2.46
C LYS A 160 1.88 4.90 2.68
N SER A 161 0.67 4.80 2.12
CA SER A 161 -0.16 3.60 2.14
C SER A 161 0.53 2.47 1.37
N HIS A 162 0.97 2.72 0.13
CA HIS A 162 1.74 1.75 -0.66
C HIS A 162 3.02 1.29 0.06
N ALA A 163 3.71 2.21 0.73
CA ALA A 163 4.89 1.90 1.54
C ALA A 163 4.55 1.01 2.75
N CYS A 164 3.40 1.22 3.41
CA CYS A 164 2.95 0.34 4.48
C CYS A 164 2.57 -1.05 3.95
N GLU A 165 1.81 -1.13 2.87
CA GLU A 165 1.42 -2.39 2.22
C GLU A 165 2.64 -3.22 1.83
N VAL A 166 3.70 -2.61 1.25
CA VAL A 166 4.96 -3.30 0.95
C VAL A 166 5.52 -4.02 2.18
N LEU A 167 5.49 -3.40 3.37
CA LEU A 167 5.99 -4.04 4.59
C LEU A 167 5.04 -5.12 5.11
N ILE A 168 3.75 -4.82 5.20
CA ILE A 168 2.75 -5.71 5.80
C ILE A 168 2.52 -6.97 4.96
N ASN A 169 2.55 -6.85 3.64
CA ASN A 169 2.27 -7.97 2.73
C ASN A 169 3.45 -8.95 2.64
N ASN A 170 4.67 -8.48 2.91
CA ASN A 170 5.91 -9.26 2.73
C ASN A 170 6.54 -9.72 4.05
N TYR A 171 6.26 -9.05 5.17
CA TYR A 171 6.97 -9.31 6.42
C TYR A 171 6.04 -9.47 7.62
N GLU A 172 6.50 -10.26 8.57
CA GLU A 172 5.85 -10.44 9.86
C GLU A 172 5.85 -9.13 10.64
N ILE A 173 4.66 -8.69 11.07
CA ILE A 173 4.47 -7.46 11.84
C ILE A 173 5.35 -7.40 13.09
N GLU A 174 5.62 -8.56 13.69
CA GLU A 174 6.46 -8.70 14.85
C GLU A 174 7.89 -8.28 14.57
N ALA A 175 8.46 -8.70 13.44
CA ALA A 175 9.81 -8.33 13.03
C ALA A 175 9.90 -6.83 12.73
N ILE A 176 8.90 -6.27 12.03
CA ILE A 176 8.83 -4.83 11.72
C ILE A 176 8.79 -4.00 13.01
N PHE A 177 7.90 -4.33 13.94
CA PHE A 177 7.70 -3.54 15.18
C PHE A 177 8.91 -3.64 16.09
N ILE A 178 9.49 -4.83 16.25
CA ILE A 178 10.72 -5.02 17.03
C ILE A 178 11.87 -4.20 16.41
N TYR A 179 12.03 -4.24 15.08
CA TYR A 179 13.05 -3.44 14.39
C TYR A 179 12.87 -1.93 14.65
N ILE A 180 11.64 -1.41 14.51
CA ILE A 180 11.33 0.01 14.78
C ILE A 180 11.58 0.38 16.23
N SER A 181 11.12 -0.44 17.18
CA SER A 181 11.33 -0.24 18.62
C SER A 181 12.81 -0.11 18.97
N ARG A 182 13.64 -0.95 18.35
CA ARG A 182 15.08 -1.07 18.62
C ARG A 182 15.94 -0.11 17.82
N ASN A 183 15.37 0.57 16.83
CA ASN A 183 16.08 1.56 16.05
C ASN A 183 16.32 2.84 16.87
N THR A 184 17.59 3.12 17.19
CA THR A 184 18.00 4.30 17.96
C THR A 184 18.04 5.59 17.14
N ASN A 185 18.02 5.50 15.80
CA ASN A 185 18.00 6.67 14.92
C ASN A 185 16.60 7.29 14.79
N LEU A 186 15.56 6.59 15.29
CA LEU A 186 14.18 7.04 15.28
C LEU A 186 13.82 7.68 16.61
N LYS A 187 13.25 8.89 16.56
CA LYS A 187 12.69 9.55 17.74
C LYS A 187 11.40 8.83 18.16
N GLU A 188 11.04 8.93 19.43
CA GLU A 188 9.83 8.26 19.95
C GLU A 188 8.56 8.69 19.20
N LYS A 189 8.41 9.98 18.89
CA LYS A 189 7.29 10.47 18.07
C LYS A 189 7.23 9.81 16.69
N GLU A 190 8.38 9.53 16.08
CA GLU A 190 8.47 8.86 14.78
C GLU A 190 8.08 7.39 14.89
N LYS A 191 8.54 6.71 15.94
CA LYS A 191 8.11 5.33 16.23
C LYS A 191 6.60 5.23 16.41
N GLN A 192 5.99 6.17 17.13
CA GLN A 192 4.54 6.21 17.30
C GLN A 192 3.78 6.40 15.98
N VAL A 193 4.26 7.28 15.09
CA VAL A 193 3.69 7.44 13.75
C VAL A 193 3.77 6.13 12.97
N LEU A 194 4.94 5.48 12.95
CA LEU A 194 5.11 4.21 12.26
C LEU A 194 4.22 3.11 12.82
N PHE A 195 4.13 2.97 14.14
CA PHE A 195 3.24 1.99 14.76
C PHE A 195 1.78 2.24 14.39
N GLN A 196 1.32 3.49 14.41
CA GLN A 196 -0.04 3.82 14.01
C GLN A 196 -0.31 3.48 12.53
N SER A 197 0.60 3.90 11.64
CA SER A 197 0.49 3.63 10.20
C SER A 197 0.45 2.14 9.90
N LEU A 198 1.43 1.38 10.41
CA LEU A 198 1.53 -0.05 10.14
C LEU A 198 0.41 -0.86 10.81
N THR A 199 -0.06 -0.47 11.99
CA THR A 199 -1.23 -1.10 12.62
C THR A 199 -2.48 -0.96 11.76
N ALA A 200 -2.68 0.16 11.07
CA ALA A 200 -3.85 0.33 10.20
C ALA A 200 -3.87 -0.70 9.07
N PHE A 201 -2.76 -0.85 8.35
CA PHE A 201 -2.65 -1.82 7.26
C PHE A 201 -2.59 -3.28 7.77
N GLN A 202 -2.00 -3.53 8.94
CA GLN A 202 -2.02 -4.87 9.55
C GLN A 202 -3.44 -5.36 9.85
N LYS A 203 -4.36 -4.46 10.25
CA LYS A 203 -5.76 -4.83 10.53
C LYS A 203 -6.51 -5.25 9.26
N ILE A 204 -6.22 -4.58 8.14
CA ILE A 204 -6.76 -4.92 6.82
C ILE A 204 -6.19 -6.26 6.37
N TYR A 205 -4.87 -6.43 6.43
CA TYR A 205 -4.21 -7.70 6.11
C TYR A 205 -4.73 -8.87 6.96
N ARG A 206 -5.03 -8.64 8.25
CA ARG A 206 -5.66 -9.66 9.09
C ARG A 206 -7.03 -10.05 8.54
N LYS A 207 -7.88 -9.10 8.14
CA LYS A 207 -9.19 -9.37 7.54
C LYS A 207 -9.05 -10.26 6.30
N PHE A 208 -8.07 -9.98 5.46
CA PHE A 208 -7.74 -10.80 4.30
C PHE A 208 -7.29 -12.22 4.67
N LEU A 209 -6.47 -12.38 5.72
CA LEU A 209 -6.10 -13.70 6.25
C LEU A 209 -7.34 -14.50 6.72
N GLU A 210 -8.30 -13.86 7.41
CA GLU A 210 -9.49 -14.57 7.92
C GLU A 210 -10.34 -15.11 6.77
N LEU A 211 -10.45 -14.34 5.67
CA LEU A 211 -11.24 -14.71 4.51
C LEU A 211 -10.59 -15.79 3.64
N ARG A 212 -9.27 -15.76 3.48
CA ARG A 212 -8.56 -16.63 2.53
C ARG A 212 -8.04 -17.94 3.12
N VAL A 213 -7.49 -17.89 4.33
CA VAL A 213 -6.75 -19.01 4.92
C VAL A 213 -7.62 -19.79 5.91
N GLY A 214 -8.64 -19.13 6.45
CA GLY A 214 -9.37 -19.61 7.62
C GLY A 214 -8.49 -19.55 8.86
N ILE A 215 -9.04 -19.03 9.95
CA ILE A 215 -8.32 -18.94 11.23
C ILE A 215 -8.66 -20.16 12.07
N ARG A 216 -7.63 -20.83 12.62
CA ARG A 216 -7.84 -21.92 13.58
C ARG A 216 -8.49 -21.42 14.87
N GLU A 217 -9.39 -22.22 15.41
CA GLU A 217 -10.09 -21.90 16.65
C GLU A 217 -9.10 -21.70 17.82
N LYS A 218 -9.17 -20.54 18.45
CA LYS A 218 -8.37 -20.19 19.64
C LYS A 218 -8.57 -21.18 20.80
N ASP A 219 -9.72 -21.86 20.83
CA ASP A 219 -10.01 -22.89 21.82
C ASP A 219 -9.05 -24.08 21.75
N LEU A 220 -8.70 -24.56 20.55
CA LEU A 220 -7.75 -25.66 20.39
C LEU A 220 -6.35 -25.29 20.89
N ILE A 221 -5.90 -24.07 20.59
CA ILE A 221 -4.61 -23.55 21.07
C ILE A 221 -4.64 -23.39 22.60
N SER A 222 -5.74 -22.86 23.14
CA SER A 222 -5.92 -22.72 24.59
C SER A 222 -5.91 -24.06 25.31
N LEU A 223 -6.60 -25.08 24.77
CA LEU A 223 -6.60 -26.43 25.33
C LEU A 223 -5.20 -27.02 25.34
N ASN A 224 -4.43 -26.87 24.26
CA ASN A 224 -3.05 -27.35 24.18
C ASN A 224 -2.11 -26.65 25.16
N TRP A 225 -2.28 -25.34 25.37
CA TRP A 225 -1.36 -24.55 26.19
C TRP A 225 -1.71 -24.49 27.67
N PHE A 226 -3.00 -24.51 28.00
CA PHE A 226 -3.53 -24.28 29.35
C PHE A 226 -4.39 -25.44 29.87
N GLY A 227 -4.70 -26.44 29.04
CA GLY A 227 -5.56 -27.58 29.42
C GLY A 227 -7.04 -27.21 29.58
N VAL A 228 -7.45 -26.00 29.20
CA VAL A 228 -8.82 -25.51 29.33
C VAL A 228 -9.22 -24.71 28.08
N SER A 229 -10.52 -24.64 27.81
CA SER A 229 -11.01 -23.82 26.70
C SER A 229 -10.71 -22.34 26.94
N TYR A 230 -10.64 -21.57 25.86
CA TYR A 230 -10.30 -20.16 25.91
C TYR A 230 -11.35 -19.36 26.67
N ASN A 231 -12.63 -19.72 26.52
CA ASN A 231 -13.73 -19.13 27.28
C ASN A 231 -13.58 -19.36 28.79
N GLN A 232 -13.21 -20.57 29.22
CA GLN A 232 -12.95 -20.87 30.64
C GLN A 232 -11.73 -20.12 31.15
N LEU A 233 -10.66 -20.03 30.35
CA LEU A 233 -9.44 -19.30 30.70
C LEU A 233 -9.72 -17.81 30.95
N ARG A 234 -10.50 -17.16 30.07
CA ARG A 234 -10.92 -15.75 30.21
C ARG A 234 -11.71 -15.48 31.49
N GLN A 235 -12.45 -16.48 31.98
CA GLN A 235 -13.31 -16.33 33.16
C GLN A 235 -12.55 -16.43 34.48
N LYS A 236 -11.33 -16.99 34.51
CA LYS A 236 -10.51 -17.08 35.72
C LYS A 236 -9.98 -15.70 36.14
N GLY A 237 -10.09 -15.36 37.42
CA GLY A 237 -9.77 -14.03 37.95
C GLY A 237 -8.34 -13.54 37.67
N GLU A 238 -7.36 -14.46 37.67
CA GLU A 238 -5.94 -14.16 37.41
C GLU A 238 -5.65 -13.60 35.99
N TRP A 239 -6.56 -13.84 35.04
CA TRP A 239 -6.47 -13.46 33.62
C TRP A 239 -7.39 -12.30 33.22
N ARG A 240 -8.24 -11.82 34.14
CA ARG A 240 -9.21 -10.73 33.91
C ARG A 240 -8.61 -9.33 33.99
N ASP A 241 -7.32 -9.22 34.31
CA ASP A 241 -6.64 -7.93 34.44
C ASP A 241 -6.63 -7.14 33.13
N SER A 242 -6.36 -5.83 33.24
CA SER A 242 -6.28 -4.93 32.10
C SER A 242 -5.09 -5.30 31.20
N PHE A 243 -5.22 -5.01 29.91
CA PHE A 243 -4.18 -5.31 28.92
C PHE A 243 -2.81 -4.75 29.32
N SER A 244 -2.75 -3.47 29.75
CA SER A 244 -1.50 -2.83 30.20
C SER A 244 -0.90 -3.53 31.43
N ASN A 245 -1.72 -3.92 32.40
CA ASN A 245 -1.23 -4.61 33.60
C ASN A 245 -0.68 -6.00 33.28
N LEU A 246 -1.32 -6.75 32.38
CA LEU A 246 -0.82 -8.05 31.93
C LEU A 246 0.55 -7.92 31.26
N VAL A 247 0.74 -6.90 30.41
CA VAL A 247 2.04 -6.63 29.78
C VAL A 247 3.10 -6.25 30.83
N LYS A 248 2.76 -5.41 31.82
CA LYS A 248 3.67 -5.06 32.92
C LYS A 248 4.09 -6.28 33.74
N ARG A 249 3.14 -7.15 34.10
CA ARG A 249 3.42 -8.42 34.81
C ARG A 249 4.33 -9.33 34.00
N PHE A 250 4.07 -9.47 32.69
CA PHE A 250 4.93 -10.21 31.78
C PHE A 250 6.37 -9.70 31.79
N ILE A 251 6.56 -8.38 31.65
CA ILE A 251 7.89 -7.75 31.69
C ILE A 251 8.55 -7.95 33.07
N ALA A 252 7.81 -7.78 34.17
CA ALA A 252 8.32 -7.97 35.52
C ALA A 252 8.85 -9.40 35.73
N TYR A 253 8.10 -10.43 35.34
CA TYR A 253 8.57 -11.82 35.44
C TYR A 253 9.80 -12.09 34.58
N LEU A 254 9.91 -11.47 33.40
CA LEU A 254 11.13 -11.58 32.58
C LEU A 254 12.34 -10.91 33.25
N LYS A 255 12.15 -9.76 33.91
CA LYS A 255 13.21 -9.08 34.69
C LYS A 255 13.70 -9.97 35.84
N GLU A 256 12.77 -10.63 36.52
CA GLU A 256 13.04 -11.56 37.63
C GLU A 256 13.54 -12.94 37.17
N ARG A 257 13.65 -13.16 35.84
CA ARG A 257 13.99 -14.45 35.22
C ARG A 257 13.01 -15.59 35.57
N ASN A 258 11.79 -15.27 36.00
CA ASN A 258 10.72 -16.23 36.20
C ASN A 258 10.09 -16.62 34.85
N LYS A 259 10.79 -17.49 34.12
CA LYS A 259 10.41 -17.90 32.75
C LYS A 259 9.07 -18.62 32.68
N LYS A 260 8.68 -19.36 33.73
CA LYS A 260 7.44 -20.14 33.76
C LYS A 260 6.22 -19.22 33.75
N GLU A 261 6.18 -18.26 34.68
CA GLU A 261 5.06 -17.31 34.77
C GLU A 261 5.05 -16.33 33.59
N ALA A 262 6.23 -15.88 33.15
CA ALA A 262 6.34 -15.06 31.94
C ALA A 262 5.76 -15.78 30.71
N LEU A 263 6.04 -17.07 30.52
CA LEU A 263 5.51 -17.85 29.40
C LEU A 263 3.98 -17.96 29.45
N GLN A 264 3.41 -18.21 30.63
CA GLN A 264 1.96 -18.31 30.81
C GLN A 264 1.26 -16.98 30.47
N ILE A 265 1.77 -15.85 30.98
CA ILE A 265 1.23 -14.53 30.63
C ILE A 265 1.43 -14.20 29.15
N GLY A 266 2.61 -14.46 28.61
CA GLY A 266 2.88 -14.21 27.19
C GLY A 266 1.95 -14.99 26.27
N ARG A 267 1.71 -16.28 26.54
CA ARG A 267 0.76 -17.11 25.80
C ARG A 267 -0.68 -16.60 25.88
N PHE A 268 -1.10 -16.15 27.06
CA PHE A 268 -2.43 -15.56 27.23
C PHE A 268 -2.57 -14.24 26.47
N LEU A 269 -1.52 -13.40 26.49
CA LEU A 269 -1.49 -12.14 25.76
C LEU A 269 -1.72 -12.36 24.26
N VAL A 270 -0.95 -13.24 23.62
CA VAL A 270 -1.05 -13.50 22.16
C VAL A 270 -2.37 -14.20 21.77
N LEU A 271 -2.99 -14.96 22.68
CA LEU A 271 -4.34 -15.50 22.45
C LEU A 271 -5.42 -14.40 22.45
N ARG A 272 -5.27 -13.41 23.34
CA ARG A 272 -6.31 -12.41 23.62
C ARG A 272 -6.19 -11.13 22.83
N PHE A 273 -4.97 -10.67 22.56
CA PHE A 273 -4.71 -9.38 21.95
C PHE A 273 -3.87 -9.56 20.68
N ASN A 274 -3.90 -8.54 19.83
CA ASN A 274 -3.14 -8.57 18.59
C ASN A 274 -1.64 -8.34 18.87
N ASN A 275 -0.78 -8.94 18.07
CA ASN A 275 0.67 -8.90 18.28
C ASN A 275 1.24 -7.48 18.17
N GLU A 276 0.75 -6.68 17.22
CA GLU A 276 1.13 -5.27 17.06
C GLU A 276 0.75 -4.42 18.28
N ASP A 277 -0.41 -4.67 18.89
CA ASP A 277 -0.86 -3.96 20.09
C ASP A 277 0.00 -4.34 21.30
N ILE A 278 0.32 -5.64 21.45
CA ILE A 278 1.22 -6.14 22.51
C ILE A 278 2.60 -5.50 22.39
N LEU A 279 3.18 -5.47 21.18
CA LEU A 279 4.50 -4.88 20.94
C LEU A 279 4.53 -3.38 21.20
N ARG A 280 3.47 -2.64 20.87
CA ARG A 280 3.37 -1.20 21.19
C ARG A 280 3.39 -0.95 22.69
N VAL A 281 2.64 -1.74 23.47
CA VAL A 281 2.63 -1.58 24.93
C VAL A 281 3.96 -2.03 25.53
N ILE A 282 4.56 -3.12 25.04
CA ILE A 282 5.91 -3.54 25.48
C ILE A 282 6.93 -2.44 25.22
N HIS A 283 6.92 -1.85 24.03
CA HIS A 283 7.79 -0.72 23.68
C HIS A 283 7.58 0.46 24.62
N TYR A 284 6.33 0.81 24.89
CA TYR A 284 5.98 1.88 25.81
C TYR A 284 6.49 1.61 27.23
N GLU A 285 6.27 0.42 27.79
CA GLU A 285 6.73 0.08 29.14
C GLU A 285 8.26 0.03 29.23
N ILE A 286 8.94 -0.52 28.21
CA ILE A 286 10.42 -0.52 28.14
C ILE A 286 10.97 0.91 28.06
N SER A 287 10.36 1.78 27.24
CA SER A 287 10.83 3.17 27.08
C SER A 287 10.69 4.02 28.35
N ARG A 288 9.74 3.66 29.23
CA ARG A 288 9.48 4.36 30.50
C ARG A 288 10.34 3.86 31.66
N ASP A 289 10.88 2.65 31.59
CA ASP A 289 11.69 2.07 32.65
C ASP A 289 13.18 2.41 32.46
N PRO A 290 13.79 3.26 33.32
CA PRO A 290 15.20 3.64 33.21
C PRO A 290 16.16 2.45 33.30
N HIS A 291 15.74 1.36 33.97
CA HIS A 291 16.54 0.14 34.12
C HIS A 291 16.50 -0.75 32.88
N LEU A 292 15.53 -0.54 31.98
CA LEU A 292 15.35 -1.26 30.72
C LEU A 292 15.70 -0.42 29.49
N SER A 293 16.54 0.62 29.64
CA SER A 293 16.94 1.48 28.52
C SER A 293 17.31 0.64 27.29
N PHE A 294 16.88 1.10 26.10
CA PHE A 294 16.89 0.27 24.89
C PHE A 294 18.27 -0.34 24.59
N GLU A 295 19.39 0.24 25.00
CA GLU A 295 20.71 -0.34 24.72
C GLU A 295 21.10 -1.53 25.63
N ARG A 296 20.25 -1.89 26.61
CA ARG A 296 20.57 -2.93 27.59
C ARG A 296 20.23 -4.35 27.09
N PRO A 297 21.07 -5.36 27.40
CA PRO A 297 20.81 -6.77 27.07
C PRO A 297 19.45 -7.30 27.54
N LEU A 298 18.93 -6.74 28.64
CA LEU A 298 17.64 -7.13 29.20
C LEU A 298 16.46 -6.76 28.29
N ALA A 299 16.50 -5.60 27.62
CA ALA A 299 15.47 -5.22 26.65
C ALA A 299 15.50 -6.14 25.42
N GLN A 300 16.70 -6.50 24.94
CA GLN A 300 16.87 -7.48 23.87
C GLN A 300 16.32 -8.86 24.27
N PHE A 301 16.60 -9.29 25.51
CA PHE A 301 16.05 -10.53 26.06
C PHE A 301 14.51 -10.51 26.08
N ILE A 302 13.89 -9.40 26.52
CA ILE A 302 12.44 -9.25 26.52
C ILE A 302 11.88 -9.40 25.11
N TYR A 303 12.36 -8.63 24.13
CA TYR A 303 11.90 -8.73 22.75
C TYR A 303 12.10 -10.13 22.15
N ARG A 304 13.22 -10.79 22.45
CA ARG A 304 13.48 -12.16 22.01
C ARG A 304 12.47 -13.16 22.59
N GLN A 305 12.12 -13.04 23.88
CA GLN A 305 11.10 -13.92 24.48
C GLN A 305 9.71 -13.62 23.92
N THR A 306 9.33 -12.34 23.79
CA THR A 306 8.08 -11.93 23.16
C THR A 306 7.94 -12.52 21.76
N PHE A 307 8.98 -12.32 20.92
CA PHE A 307 9.00 -12.82 19.56
C PHE A 307 8.87 -14.34 19.51
N LYS A 308 9.60 -15.08 20.36
CA LYS A 308 9.50 -16.55 20.44
C LYS A 308 8.07 -17.01 20.72
N ILE A 309 7.37 -16.37 21.66
CA ILE A 309 5.98 -16.73 22.02
C ILE A 309 5.03 -16.41 20.86
N MET A 310 5.20 -15.26 20.20
CA MET A 310 4.40 -14.88 19.02
C MET A 310 4.61 -15.85 17.86
N GLN A 311 5.84 -16.33 17.63
CA GLN A 311 6.13 -17.32 16.60
C GLN A 311 5.54 -18.70 16.93
N GLU A 312 5.53 -19.09 18.21
CA GLU A 312 4.85 -20.32 18.66
C GLU A 312 3.34 -20.23 18.46
N PHE A 313 2.73 -19.09 18.78
CA PHE A 313 1.33 -18.80 18.50
C PHE A 313 1.05 -18.88 17.00
N ARG A 314 1.84 -18.19 16.19
CA ARG A 314 1.67 -18.12 14.74
C ARG A 314 1.64 -19.50 14.11
N LYS A 315 2.62 -20.37 14.43
CA LYS A 315 2.67 -21.77 13.95
C LYS A 315 1.42 -22.58 14.31
N SER A 316 0.78 -22.26 15.42
CA SER A 316 -0.42 -22.96 15.91
C SER A 316 -1.71 -22.39 15.33
N TYR A 317 -1.72 -21.08 15.05
CA TYR A 317 -2.88 -20.26 14.67
C TYR A 317 -3.08 -20.12 13.16
N ILE A 318 -1.99 -19.94 12.41
CA ILE A 318 -1.95 -19.85 10.96
C ILE A 318 -0.99 -20.95 10.50
N SER A 319 -1.45 -21.88 9.67
CA SER A 319 -0.69 -23.12 9.41
C SER A 319 0.68 -22.92 8.74
N GLN A 320 1.01 -21.69 8.30
CA GLN A 320 2.25 -21.35 7.60
C GLN A 320 2.88 -20.00 8.05
N LYS A 321 4.20 -19.89 7.85
CA LYS A 321 4.94 -18.60 7.84
C LYS A 321 4.40 -17.77 6.68
N VAL A 322 4.14 -16.46 6.88
CA VAL A 322 3.64 -15.48 5.88
C VAL A 322 2.92 -16.16 4.72
N ASP A 323 1.60 -16.30 4.83
CA ASP A 323 0.85 -17.20 3.97
C ASP A 323 1.12 -16.92 2.49
N THR A 324 1.88 -17.83 1.85
CA THR A 324 2.28 -17.69 0.45
C THR A 324 1.08 -17.64 -0.47
N GLU A 325 -0.04 -18.24 -0.08
CA GLU A 325 -1.29 -18.20 -0.82
C GLU A 325 -1.94 -16.82 -0.71
N LEU A 326 -2.01 -16.23 0.50
CA LEU A 326 -2.52 -14.88 0.65
C LEU A 326 -1.60 -13.85 -0.03
N THR A 327 -0.30 -13.91 0.18
CA THR A 327 0.66 -12.99 -0.45
C THR A 327 0.55 -13.09 -1.97
N ARG A 328 0.45 -14.29 -2.54
CA ARG A 328 0.19 -14.48 -3.98
C ARG A 328 -1.16 -13.90 -4.39
N ALA A 329 -2.25 -14.14 -3.66
CA ALA A 329 -3.57 -13.61 -3.99
C ALA A 329 -3.57 -12.07 -4.00
N ILE A 330 -2.97 -11.44 -2.99
CA ILE A 330 -2.77 -9.99 -2.94
C ILE A 330 -1.93 -9.54 -4.14
N SER A 331 -0.79 -10.17 -4.39
CA SER A 331 0.08 -9.83 -5.52
C SER A 331 -0.60 -10.02 -6.88
N GLU A 332 -1.47 -11.02 -7.06
CA GLU A 332 -2.25 -11.24 -8.28
C GLU A 332 -3.33 -10.16 -8.46
N THR A 333 -4.05 -9.82 -7.39
CA THR A 333 -5.00 -8.70 -7.40
C THR A 333 -4.30 -7.38 -7.70
N GLU A 334 -3.10 -7.16 -7.13
CA GLU A 334 -2.28 -5.99 -7.38
C GLU A 334 -1.69 -5.99 -8.79
N ALA A 335 -1.23 -7.13 -9.32
CA ALA A 335 -0.71 -7.28 -10.67
C ALA A 335 -1.78 -6.96 -11.71
N ARG A 336 -2.98 -7.56 -11.58
CA ARG A 336 -4.11 -7.22 -12.45
C ARG A 336 -4.45 -5.73 -12.39
N THR A 337 -4.38 -5.15 -11.19
CA THR A 337 -4.56 -3.70 -11.04
C THR A 337 -3.47 -2.95 -11.81
N ILE A 338 -2.19 -3.28 -11.60
CA ILE A 338 -0.99 -2.65 -12.19
C ILE A 338 -0.94 -2.80 -13.71
N ASP A 339 -1.22 -3.99 -14.24
CA ASP A 339 -1.19 -4.26 -15.68
C ASP A 339 -2.36 -3.59 -16.40
N ALA A 340 -3.55 -3.58 -15.80
CA ALA A 340 -4.65 -2.75 -16.28
C ALA A 340 -4.27 -1.26 -16.24
N MET A 341 -3.46 -0.82 -15.27
CA MET A 341 -2.89 0.54 -15.29
C MET A 341 -1.98 0.73 -16.51
N ARG A 342 -1.09 -0.21 -16.81
CA ARG A 342 -0.08 -0.11 -17.89
C ARG A 342 -0.68 -0.27 -19.29
N MET A 343 -1.76 -1.02 -19.49
CA MET A 343 -2.37 -1.16 -20.82
C MET A 343 -3.05 0.12 -21.33
N VAL A 344 -3.40 1.05 -20.45
CA VAL A 344 -3.95 2.36 -20.81
C VAL A 344 -2.84 3.32 -21.33
N THR A 345 -1.56 2.98 -21.20
CA THR A 345 -0.42 3.89 -21.41
C THR A 345 0.21 3.87 -22.81
N VAL A 346 -0.55 3.69 -23.89
CA VAL A 346 0.02 3.73 -25.26
C VAL A 346 0.42 5.16 -25.70
N GLY A 347 0.11 6.19 -24.91
CA GLY A 347 0.51 7.58 -25.17
C GLY A 347 1.84 7.99 -24.54
N LYS A 348 2.70 8.68 -25.31
CA LYS A 348 3.89 9.39 -24.78
C LYS A 348 3.45 10.38 -23.69
N VAL A 349 3.74 10.06 -22.44
CA VAL A 349 3.46 10.91 -21.28
C VAL A 349 4.54 11.99 -21.15
N PRO A 350 4.21 13.29 -21.15
CA PRO A 350 5.19 14.32 -20.84
C PRO A 350 5.63 14.18 -19.38
N ALA A 351 6.94 14.13 -19.15
CA ALA A 351 7.57 13.91 -17.84
C ALA A 351 7.34 15.03 -16.80
N SER A 352 6.55 16.07 -17.10
CA SER A 352 6.60 17.36 -16.39
C SER A 352 5.38 17.73 -15.55
N VAL A 353 4.31 16.92 -15.44
CA VAL A 353 3.17 17.28 -14.56
C VAL A 353 3.47 16.93 -13.10
N VAL A 354 4.59 17.45 -12.60
CA VAL A 354 4.84 17.52 -11.17
C VAL A 354 3.86 18.55 -10.62
N VAL A 355 2.95 18.12 -9.75
CA VAL A 355 2.08 19.00 -8.95
C VAL A 355 2.93 19.69 -7.88
N GLU A 356 3.96 20.40 -8.33
CA GLU A 356 5.03 20.97 -7.50
C GLU A 356 4.57 22.21 -6.73
N ARG A 357 3.34 22.72 -6.97
CA ARG A 357 2.91 24.04 -6.47
C ARG A 357 1.58 24.11 -5.74
N LEU A 358 0.84 23.02 -5.53
CA LEU A 358 -0.43 23.10 -4.78
C LEU A 358 -0.30 22.82 -3.28
N HIS A 359 0.91 22.54 -2.78
CA HIS A 359 1.18 22.32 -1.36
C HIS A 359 1.17 23.61 -0.49
N LYS A 360 0.34 24.61 -0.80
CA LYS A 360 0.06 25.73 0.10
C LYS A 360 -1.23 25.51 0.89
N GLY A 361 -1.40 24.29 1.40
CA GLY A 361 -2.40 23.99 2.42
C GLY A 361 -1.71 23.24 3.54
N ALA A 362 -1.15 23.95 4.51
CA ALA A 362 -0.82 23.37 5.81
C ALA A 362 -2.13 22.93 6.46
N HIS A 363 -2.64 21.76 6.07
CA HIS A 363 -3.83 21.22 6.64
C HIS A 363 -3.53 20.85 8.09
N SER A 364 -4.04 21.66 9.02
CA SER A 364 -4.39 21.13 10.33
C SER A 364 -5.28 19.92 10.07
N ARG A 365 -5.02 18.80 10.75
CA ARG A 365 -5.92 17.64 10.70
C ARG A 365 -7.31 18.12 11.10
N LYS A 366 -8.18 18.41 10.13
CA LYS A 366 -9.57 18.73 10.39
C LYS A 366 -10.17 17.46 10.98
N THR A 367 -10.55 17.50 12.23
CA THR A 367 -11.24 16.39 12.89
C THR A 367 -12.68 16.39 12.39
N TYR A 368 -12.94 15.57 11.38
CA TYR A 368 -14.31 15.33 10.93
C TYR A 368 -14.97 14.32 11.88
N PRO A 369 -16.21 14.58 12.35
CA PRO A 369 -16.94 13.60 13.13
C PRO A 369 -17.17 12.35 12.28
N ILE A 370 -17.10 11.19 12.91
CA ILE A 370 -17.41 9.92 12.28
C ILE A 370 -18.93 9.72 12.32
N LEU A 371 -19.55 9.50 11.16
CA LEU A 371 -20.97 9.16 11.10
C LEU A 371 -21.19 7.74 11.65
N PRO A 372 -22.27 7.47 12.43
CA PRO A 372 -22.50 6.14 13.01
C PRO A 372 -22.55 5.01 11.98
N GLU A 373 -23.29 5.19 10.89
CA GLU A 373 -23.39 4.21 9.79
C GLU A 373 -22.03 3.96 9.12
N PHE A 374 -21.20 5.00 9.03
CA PHE A 374 -19.85 4.88 8.48
C PHE A 374 -18.92 4.12 9.42
N MET A 375 -19.05 4.31 10.74
CA MET A 375 -18.31 3.54 11.73
C MET A 375 -18.62 2.04 11.63
N GLU A 376 -19.89 1.68 11.48
CA GLU A 376 -20.31 0.29 11.32
C GLU A 376 -19.63 -0.37 10.11
N LYS A 377 -19.69 0.29 8.94
CA LYS A 377 -19.01 -0.19 7.72
C LYS A 377 -17.47 -0.22 7.86
N LEU A 378 -16.88 0.75 8.55
CA LEU A 378 -15.44 0.73 8.81
C LEU A 378 -15.00 -0.43 9.70
N ASP A 379 -15.79 -0.78 10.71
CA ASP A 379 -15.52 -1.91 11.60
C ASP A 379 -15.75 -3.24 10.86
N GLU A 380 -16.78 -3.34 10.01
CA GLU A 380 -17.06 -4.51 9.16
C GLU A 380 -15.86 -4.90 8.27
N PHE A 381 -15.23 -3.90 7.65
CA PHE A 381 -14.11 -4.06 6.72
C PHE A 381 -12.72 -3.89 7.36
N ASN A 382 -12.62 -3.71 8.69
CA ASN A 382 -11.37 -3.40 9.41
C ASN A 382 -10.64 -2.11 8.93
N LEU A 383 -11.36 -1.15 8.34
CA LEU A 383 -10.81 0.10 7.78
C LEU A 383 -10.75 1.27 8.78
N ARG A 384 -11.32 1.11 9.98
CA ARG A 384 -11.39 2.18 10.99
C ARG A 384 -10.03 2.83 11.29
N ALA A 385 -8.99 2.02 11.50
CA ALA A 385 -7.66 2.55 11.80
C ALA A 385 -7.06 3.36 10.63
N LEU A 386 -7.38 2.99 9.39
CA LEU A 386 -6.96 3.74 8.21
C LEU A 386 -7.69 5.09 8.12
N PHE A 387 -8.98 5.14 8.45
CA PHE A 387 -9.72 6.40 8.56
C PHE A 387 -9.17 7.30 9.70
N GLU A 388 -8.84 6.74 10.86
CA GLU A 388 -8.27 7.50 11.98
C GLU A 388 -6.92 8.16 11.63
N LEU A 389 -6.15 7.57 10.71
CA LEU A 389 -4.91 8.18 10.20
C LEU A 389 -5.19 9.41 9.32
N TYR A 390 -6.18 9.29 8.43
CA TYR A 390 -6.53 10.29 7.42
C TYR A 390 -8.06 10.46 7.35
N PRO A 391 -8.64 11.33 8.19
CA PRO A 391 -10.08 11.52 8.25
C PRO A 391 -10.60 12.26 7.01
N ILE A 392 -11.82 11.92 6.58
CA ILE A 392 -12.52 12.53 5.43
C ILE A 392 -13.81 13.26 5.83
N PRO A 393 -14.26 14.26 5.05
CA PRO A 393 -15.48 15.01 5.32
C PRO A 393 -16.75 14.14 5.34
N PRO A 394 -17.81 14.56 6.06
CA PRO A 394 -19.07 13.80 6.14
C PRO A 394 -19.70 13.46 4.78
N VAL A 395 -19.63 14.34 3.78
CA VAL A 395 -20.17 14.06 2.44
C VAL A 395 -19.40 12.93 1.76
N SER A 396 -18.08 12.87 1.92
CA SER A 396 -17.27 11.74 1.43
C SER A 396 -17.56 10.44 2.18
N GLN A 397 -17.86 10.51 3.49
CA GLN A 397 -18.32 9.35 4.27
C GLN A 397 -19.66 8.81 3.73
N GLN A 398 -20.58 9.69 3.32
CA GLN A 398 -21.85 9.28 2.69
C GLN A 398 -21.63 8.57 1.35
N VAL A 399 -20.69 9.04 0.52
CA VAL A 399 -20.31 8.35 -0.73
C VAL A 399 -19.75 6.96 -0.43
N PHE A 400 -18.89 6.84 0.59
CA PHE A 400 -18.37 5.55 1.01
C PHE A 400 -19.50 4.60 1.44
N ASN A 401 -20.42 5.06 2.29
CA ASN A 401 -21.56 4.25 2.75
C ASN A 401 -22.47 3.83 1.61
N LEU A 402 -22.73 4.72 0.66
CA LEU A 402 -23.52 4.41 -0.52
C LEU A 402 -22.92 3.20 -1.27
N LEU A 403 -21.60 3.15 -1.41
CA LEU A 403 -20.91 2.04 -2.07
C LEU A 403 -20.78 0.80 -1.18
N ALA A 404 -20.57 0.99 0.12
CA ALA A 404 -20.52 -0.10 1.09
C ALA A 404 -21.85 -0.89 1.15
N ASN A 405 -22.98 -0.19 1.05
CA ASN A 405 -24.31 -0.80 1.09
C ASN A 405 -24.62 -1.70 -0.12
N ILE A 406 -23.77 -1.72 -1.15
CA ILE A 406 -23.94 -2.67 -2.24
C ILE A 406 -23.73 -4.11 -1.74
N ALA A 407 -22.77 -4.33 -0.83
CA ALA A 407 -22.55 -5.65 -0.23
C ALA A 407 -23.77 -6.15 0.55
N ASP A 408 -24.57 -5.27 1.15
CA ASP A 408 -25.79 -5.66 1.88
C ASP A 408 -26.89 -6.20 0.96
N ASN A 409 -26.80 -5.91 -0.35
CA ASN A 409 -27.78 -6.29 -1.35
C ASN A 409 -27.30 -7.46 -2.23
N MET A 410 -26.18 -8.09 -1.88
CA MET A 410 -25.60 -9.23 -2.60
C MET A 410 -25.17 -10.34 -1.66
N GLU A 411 -25.40 -11.59 -2.06
CA GLU A 411 -24.75 -12.74 -1.44
C GLU A 411 -23.36 -12.89 -2.07
N LEU A 412 -22.35 -12.29 -1.42
CA LEU A 412 -20.96 -12.40 -1.84
C LEU A 412 -20.31 -13.63 -1.22
N ASP A 413 -19.62 -14.44 -2.02
CA ASP A 413 -18.77 -15.50 -1.50
C ASP A 413 -17.48 -14.93 -0.83
N HIS A 414 -16.64 -15.80 -0.25
CA HIS A 414 -15.41 -15.38 0.42
C HIS A 414 -14.43 -14.64 -0.49
N ASP A 415 -14.35 -15.03 -1.76
CA ASP A 415 -13.42 -14.47 -2.73
C ASP A 415 -13.93 -13.12 -3.24
N GLU A 416 -15.22 -13.02 -3.56
CA GLU A 416 -15.88 -11.78 -3.94
C GLU A 416 -15.82 -10.76 -2.81
N PHE A 417 -16.05 -11.19 -1.56
CA PHE A 417 -15.93 -10.31 -0.39
C PHE A 417 -14.49 -9.85 -0.15
N PHE A 418 -13.49 -10.71 -0.38
CA PHE A 418 -12.07 -10.31 -0.35
C PHE A 418 -11.78 -9.18 -1.35
N HIS A 419 -12.21 -9.34 -2.61
CA HIS A 419 -12.03 -8.30 -3.63
C HIS A 419 -12.79 -7.02 -3.30
N PHE A 420 -13.99 -7.16 -2.72
CA PHE A 420 -14.79 -6.03 -2.28
C PHE A 420 -14.10 -5.21 -1.18
N ILE A 421 -13.52 -5.86 -0.17
CA ILE A 421 -12.76 -5.14 0.88
C ILE A 421 -11.55 -4.42 0.29
N ALA A 422 -10.81 -5.07 -0.62
CA ALA A 422 -9.70 -4.43 -1.33
C ALA A 422 -10.16 -3.22 -2.16
N TYR A 423 -11.35 -3.27 -2.75
CA TYR A 423 -11.97 -2.13 -3.42
C TYR A 423 -12.34 -1.00 -2.43
N MET A 424 -12.95 -1.34 -1.29
CA MET A 424 -13.34 -0.35 -0.27
C MET A 424 -12.12 0.33 0.38
N GLU A 425 -11.02 -0.38 0.60
CA GLU A 425 -9.75 0.20 1.02
C GLU A 425 -9.25 1.25 0.02
N LYS A 426 -9.19 0.88 -1.27
CA LYS A 426 -8.75 1.78 -2.35
C LYS A 426 -9.68 3.00 -2.46
N LEU A 427 -10.98 2.81 -2.31
CA LEU A 427 -11.98 3.88 -2.28
C LEU A 427 -11.73 4.85 -1.12
N LEU A 428 -11.45 4.35 0.08
CA LEU A 428 -11.16 5.20 1.24
C LEU A 428 -9.91 6.05 1.01
N ILE A 429 -8.81 5.43 0.53
CA ILE A 429 -7.57 6.14 0.18
C ILE A 429 -7.82 7.20 -0.89
N PHE A 430 -8.72 6.91 -1.83
CA PHE A 430 -9.14 7.82 -2.89
C PHE A 430 -9.87 9.06 -2.35
N LEU A 431 -10.89 8.86 -1.51
CA LEU A 431 -11.62 9.96 -0.87
C LEU A 431 -10.74 10.80 0.06
N GLN A 432 -9.75 10.17 0.71
CA GLN A 432 -8.72 10.88 1.48
C GLN A 432 -7.92 11.84 0.60
N ARG A 433 -7.60 11.45 -0.64
CA ARG A 433 -6.87 12.32 -1.58
C ARG A 433 -7.70 13.48 -2.10
N PHE A 434 -9.01 13.32 -2.26
CA PHE A 434 -9.88 14.46 -2.57
C PHE A 434 -9.71 15.55 -1.53
N THR A 435 -9.72 15.14 -0.26
CA THR A 435 -9.54 16.03 0.87
C THR A 435 -8.16 16.70 0.85
N GLU A 436 -7.09 15.98 0.52
CA GLU A 436 -5.74 16.57 0.38
C GLU A 436 -5.62 17.56 -0.80
N MET A 437 -6.40 17.36 -1.86
CA MET A 437 -6.36 18.16 -3.08
C MET A 437 -7.37 19.31 -3.08
N ASP A 438 -8.06 19.55 -1.96
CA ASP A 438 -9.16 20.51 -1.85
C ASP A 438 -10.30 20.26 -2.87
N ILE A 439 -10.44 19.02 -3.32
CA ILE A 439 -11.54 18.58 -4.17
C ILE A 439 -12.71 18.22 -3.27
N THR A 440 -13.84 18.88 -3.49
CA THR A 440 -15.01 18.73 -2.63
C THR A 440 -16.08 17.92 -3.32
N VAL A 441 -16.74 17.05 -2.54
CA VAL A 441 -17.93 16.33 -2.99
C VAL A 441 -19.14 17.24 -2.76
N GLU A 442 -19.91 17.51 -3.82
CA GLU A 442 -21.07 18.39 -3.77
C GLU A 442 -22.34 17.62 -3.37
N LYS A 443 -23.15 18.23 -2.49
CA LYS A 443 -24.33 17.58 -1.87
C LYS A 443 -25.54 17.55 -2.81
N ASP A 444 -25.66 18.51 -3.72
CA ASP A 444 -26.93 18.87 -4.38
C ASP A 444 -27.23 18.06 -5.66
N SER A 445 -26.33 17.18 -6.09
CA SER A 445 -26.44 16.43 -7.36
C SER A 445 -25.79 15.06 -7.25
N CYS A 446 -26.28 14.26 -6.30
CA CYS A 446 -26.04 12.83 -6.25
C CYS A 446 -27.13 12.11 -7.05
N TYR A 447 -26.79 11.54 -8.21
CA TYR A 447 -27.75 10.75 -9.00
C TYR A 447 -27.99 9.34 -8.45
N GLY A 448 -27.64 9.09 -7.17
CA GLY A 448 -27.84 7.81 -6.48
C GLY A 448 -27.09 6.63 -7.12
N LEU A 449 -27.14 5.45 -6.49
CA LEU A 449 -26.65 4.21 -7.12
C LEU A 449 -27.50 3.86 -8.33
N ILE A 450 -26.85 3.44 -9.42
CA ILE A 450 -27.54 2.88 -10.57
C ILE A 450 -27.64 1.38 -10.35
N LYS A 451 -28.82 0.92 -9.97
CA LYS A 451 -29.13 -0.47 -9.64
C LYS A 451 -29.79 -1.22 -10.79
N ASN A 452 -30.27 -0.53 -11.83
CA ASN A 452 -30.94 -1.13 -12.98
C ASN A 452 -30.84 -0.26 -14.26
N PRO A 453 -31.13 -0.81 -15.47
CA PRO A 453 -30.99 -0.09 -16.74
C PRO A 453 -32.01 1.04 -16.88
N TYR A 454 -33.16 0.95 -16.21
CA TYR A 454 -34.17 2.00 -16.20
C TYR A 454 -33.68 3.26 -15.46
N GLN A 455 -32.88 3.11 -14.42
CA GLN A 455 -32.20 4.22 -13.74
C GLN A 455 -31.10 4.84 -14.61
N LEU A 456 -30.59 4.13 -15.61
CA LEU A 456 -29.66 4.66 -16.61
C LEU A 456 -30.32 5.73 -17.51
N ASN A 457 -31.65 5.69 -17.71
CA ASN A 457 -32.38 6.78 -18.39
C ASN A 457 -32.43 8.07 -17.55
N SER A 458 -32.18 8.00 -16.24
CA SER A 458 -32.04 9.19 -15.39
C SER A 458 -30.71 9.93 -15.62
N LEU A 459 -29.75 9.34 -16.37
CA LEU A 459 -28.50 10.00 -16.81
C LEU A 459 -28.74 11.19 -17.74
N ASN A 460 -29.93 11.30 -18.36
CA ASN A 460 -30.36 12.50 -19.08
C ASN A 460 -30.43 13.76 -18.19
N LEU A 461 -30.40 13.58 -16.86
CA LEU A 461 -30.41 14.66 -15.88
C LEU A 461 -29.00 15.12 -15.48
N ILE A 462 -27.93 14.40 -15.86
CA ILE A 462 -26.55 14.80 -15.57
C ILE A 462 -26.30 16.15 -16.22
N LYS A 463 -25.78 17.11 -15.45
CA LYS A 463 -25.42 18.43 -15.94
C LYS A 463 -23.98 18.43 -16.44
N GLU A 464 -23.59 19.49 -17.13
CA GLU A 464 -22.17 19.73 -17.39
C GLU A 464 -21.44 19.91 -16.05
N GLY A 465 -20.31 19.23 -15.85
CA GLY A 465 -19.61 19.21 -14.56
C GLY A 465 -18.64 18.05 -14.40
N ALA A 466 -17.95 18.02 -13.25
CA ALA A 466 -17.10 16.90 -12.87
C ALA A 466 -17.83 16.00 -11.87
N TYR A 467 -17.72 14.70 -12.07
CA TYR A 467 -18.42 13.69 -11.28
C TYR A 467 -17.46 12.61 -10.82
N PHE A 468 -17.55 12.22 -9.56
CA PHE A 468 -17.03 10.97 -9.06
C PHE A 468 -17.94 9.82 -9.53
N ALA A 469 -17.40 8.88 -10.31
CA ALA A 469 -18.16 7.79 -10.92
C ALA A 469 -17.22 6.63 -11.33
N SER A 470 -17.73 5.40 -11.34
CA SER A 470 -17.02 4.26 -11.93
C SER A 470 -17.62 3.90 -13.28
N THR A 471 -16.78 3.40 -14.17
CA THR A 471 -17.14 3.00 -15.53
C THR A 471 -17.19 1.48 -15.73
N GLY A 472 -16.96 0.68 -14.69
CA GLY A 472 -16.93 -0.79 -14.78
C GLY A 472 -17.72 -1.52 -13.68
N LEU A 473 -17.94 -2.83 -13.90
CA LEU A 473 -18.52 -3.80 -12.95
C LEU A 473 -17.69 -3.91 -11.67
N TRP A 474 -18.23 -3.53 -10.51
CA TRP A 474 -17.52 -3.42 -9.23
C TRP A 474 -17.03 -4.74 -8.61
N TYR A 475 -17.70 -5.88 -8.83
CA TYR A 475 -17.32 -7.17 -8.23
C TYR A 475 -16.28 -7.95 -9.05
N GLN A 476 -16.10 -7.60 -10.33
CA GLN A 476 -15.08 -8.18 -11.22
C GLN A 476 -13.96 -7.19 -11.59
N ASN A 477 -14.12 -5.89 -11.31
CA ASN A 477 -13.08 -4.92 -11.59
C ASN A 477 -12.12 -4.76 -10.42
N THR A 478 -10.85 -5.00 -10.71
CA THR A 478 -9.73 -4.47 -9.94
C THR A 478 -9.49 -2.98 -10.23
N ILE A 479 -10.23 -2.40 -11.19
CA ILE A 479 -10.10 -1.02 -11.67
C ILE A 479 -10.80 -0.06 -10.69
N PRO A 480 -10.06 0.86 -10.06
CA PRO A 480 -10.61 1.68 -9.00
C PRO A 480 -11.46 2.89 -9.49
N PRO A 481 -12.10 3.65 -8.57
CA PRO A 481 -13.01 4.73 -8.90
C PRO A 481 -12.39 5.84 -9.78
N SER A 482 -13.16 6.37 -10.74
CA SER A 482 -12.72 7.45 -11.61
C SER A 482 -13.43 8.76 -11.28
N ILE A 483 -12.89 9.86 -11.76
CA ILE A 483 -13.66 11.08 -11.97
C ILE A 483 -13.96 11.19 -13.46
N ILE A 484 -15.11 11.75 -13.79
CA ILE A 484 -15.64 11.85 -15.13
C ILE A 484 -16.09 13.30 -15.33
N ARG A 485 -15.56 13.98 -16.35
CA ARG A 485 -16.11 15.27 -16.82
C ARG A 485 -17.23 14.99 -17.81
N CYS A 486 -18.42 15.45 -17.49
CA CYS A 486 -19.48 15.64 -18.47
C CYS A 486 -19.29 17.01 -19.12
N ILE A 487 -18.99 17.05 -20.42
CA ILE A 487 -18.83 18.30 -21.20
C ILE A 487 -20.05 18.54 -22.10
N ARG A 488 -20.84 17.48 -22.37
CA ARG A 488 -22.05 17.54 -23.21
C ARG A 488 -23.13 16.61 -22.65
N PRO A 489 -24.02 17.10 -21.77
CA PRO A 489 -25.00 16.25 -21.08
C PRO A 489 -26.01 15.56 -22.01
N ASN A 490 -26.38 16.20 -23.12
CA ASN A 490 -27.33 15.66 -24.12
C ASN A 490 -26.69 14.70 -25.14
N ALA A 491 -25.41 14.36 -24.98
CA ALA A 491 -24.72 13.46 -25.91
C ALA A 491 -25.09 11.99 -25.68
N ILE A 492 -25.38 11.58 -24.43
CA ILE A 492 -25.68 10.19 -24.03
C ILE A 492 -26.89 9.57 -24.77
N PRO A 493 -28.03 10.25 -24.93
CA PRO A 493 -29.18 9.70 -25.67
C PRO A 493 -29.06 9.79 -27.21
N ASN A 494 -28.06 10.50 -27.76
CA ASN A 494 -27.91 10.77 -29.20
C ASN A 494 -26.75 9.99 -29.86
N CYS A 495 -26.37 8.83 -29.29
CA CYS A 495 -25.15 8.11 -29.64
C CYS A 495 -25.25 7.14 -30.82
N ILE A 496 -26.42 6.95 -31.43
CA ILE A 496 -26.55 6.05 -32.57
C ILE A 496 -25.90 6.70 -33.81
N GLY A 497 -24.79 6.13 -34.29
CA GLY A 497 -24.32 6.32 -35.67
C GLY A 497 -23.25 7.38 -35.96
N VAL A 498 -22.45 7.85 -34.99
CA VAL A 498 -21.37 8.83 -35.29
C VAL A 498 -19.99 8.40 -34.78
N LYS A 499 -19.03 8.45 -35.70
CA LYS A 499 -17.67 7.89 -35.59
C LYS A 499 -16.74 8.59 -34.60
N ASP A 500 -17.01 9.84 -34.22
CA ASP A 500 -16.20 10.60 -33.26
C ASP A 500 -17.07 11.18 -32.14
N ARG A 501 -17.32 10.48 -31.03
CA ARG A 501 -18.18 11.03 -29.94
C ARG A 501 -17.70 10.68 -28.52
N HIS A 502 -16.79 11.49 -27.99
CA HIS A 502 -16.40 11.50 -26.57
C HIS A 502 -17.53 12.09 -25.70
N ILE A 503 -18.00 11.31 -24.73
CA ILE A 503 -19.04 11.71 -23.77
C ILE A 503 -18.42 12.03 -22.39
N PHE A 504 -17.26 11.46 -22.11
CA PHE A 504 -16.66 11.49 -20.79
C PHE A 504 -15.14 11.67 -20.91
N SER A 505 -14.62 12.82 -20.48
CA SER A 505 -13.19 12.92 -20.17
C SER A 505 -12.98 12.22 -18.83
N ARG A 506 -12.35 11.04 -18.81
CA ARG A 506 -11.98 10.39 -17.55
C ARG A 506 -10.83 11.19 -16.92
N ILE A 507 -11.04 11.63 -15.70
CA ILE A 507 -9.96 12.00 -14.79
C ILE A 507 -9.71 10.80 -13.91
N SER A 508 -8.60 10.12 -14.11
CA SER A 508 -8.14 9.18 -13.10
C SER A 508 -7.39 9.96 -12.04
N LEU A 509 -8.07 10.35 -10.95
CA LEU A 509 -7.35 10.97 -9.85
C LEU A 509 -6.50 9.97 -9.08
N LEU A 510 -6.62 8.64 -9.29
CA LEU A 510 -5.82 7.68 -8.53
C LEU A 510 -5.76 6.24 -9.05
N THR A 511 -6.21 5.98 -10.28
CA THR A 511 -6.79 4.69 -10.61
C THR A 511 -6.45 4.28 -12.04
N GLY A 512 -5.24 3.75 -12.22
CA GLY A 512 -4.81 3.19 -13.49
C GLY A 512 -4.40 4.17 -14.58
N GLY A 513 -3.15 4.09 -15.03
CA GLY A 513 -2.67 4.74 -16.25
C GLY A 513 -1.53 5.70 -16.01
N PHE A 514 -1.82 6.80 -15.33
CA PHE A 514 -0.88 7.90 -15.23
C PHE A 514 -0.88 8.46 -13.81
N ARG A 515 0.16 8.22 -13.01
CA ARG A 515 0.43 9.09 -11.83
C ARG A 515 1.40 10.24 -12.12
N GLY A 516 1.37 10.72 -13.35
CA GLY A 516 1.97 11.99 -13.79
C GLY A 516 1.12 12.73 -14.85
N SER A 517 -0.13 12.31 -15.07
CA SER A 517 -1.13 13.04 -15.85
C SER A 517 -2.49 12.58 -15.32
N PRO A 518 -3.27 13.42 -14.66
CA PRO A 518 -4.56 12.99 -14.14
C PRO A 518 -5.62 12.63 -15.20
N PHE A 519 -5.28 12.38 -16.48
CA PHE A 519 -6.23 12.49 -17.58
C PHE A 519 -6.09 11.38 -18.61
N ASP A 520 -7.20 10.67 -18.85
CA ASP A 520 -7.35 9.78 -19.99
C ASP A 520 -8.53 10.26 -20.85
N LEU A 521 -8.32 10.32 -22.16
CA LEU A 521 -9.41 10.32 -23.12
C LEU A 521 -9.77 8.88 -23.40
N ASP A 522 -10.86 8.42 -22.79
CA ASP A 522 -11.42 7.14 -23.15
C ASP A 522 -12.27 7.31 -24.42
N SER A 523 -11.95 6.52 -25.44
CA SER A 523 -12.80 6.29 -26.60
C SER A 523 -13.19 4.81 -26.58
N THR A 524 -14.02 4.40 -25.64
CA THR A 524 -14.62 3.07 -25.72
C THR A 524 -15.59 3.04 -26.90
N ASN A 525 -15.32 2.16 -27.87
CA ASN A 525 -16.31 1.73 -28.84
C ASN A 525 -17.44 1.04 -28.05
N ARG A 526 -18.63 1.63 -28.08
CA ARG A 526 -19.80 1.11 -27.35
C ARG A 526 -20.39 -0.19 -27.93
N TYR A 527 -19.90 -0.66 -29.08
CA TYR A 527 -20.46 -1.85 -29.73
C TYR A 527 -20.38 -3.12 -28.86
N ASP A 528 -19.37 -3.26 -28.01
CA ASP A 528 -19.29 -4.42 -27.09
C ASP A 528 -20.17 -4.28 -25.82
N TRP A 529 -20.69 -3.07 -25.55
CA TRP A 529 -21.51 -2.80 -24.34
C TRP A 529 -23.00 -3.04 -24.57
N ASP A 530 -23.44 -3.01 -25.83
CA ASP A 530 -24.83 -3.28 -26.20
C ASP A 530 -25.11 -4.80 -26.33
N GLU A 531 -24.08 -5.65 -26.23
CA GLU A 531 -24.17 -7.12 -26.28
C GLU A 531 -23.95 -7.83 -24.91
N GLU A 532 -23.71 -7.09 -23.82
CA GLU A 532 -23.67 -7.70 -22.48
C GLU A 532 -25.09 -8.00 -21.96
N ASP A 533 -25.30 -9.19 -21.37
CA ASP A 533 -26.58 -9.64 -20.83
C ASP A 533 -27.25 -8.58 -19.93
N GLU A 534 -28.59 -8.48 -20.00
CA GLU A 534 -29.47 -7.53 -19.28
C GLU A 534 -29.34 -7.50 -17.74
N THR A 535 -28.42 -8.26 -17.16
CA THR A 535 -28.05 -8.17 -15.75
C THR A 535 -27.40 -6.83 -15.47
N CYS A 536 -28.22 -5.85 -15.06
CA CYS A 536 -27.70 -4.58 -14.60
C CYS A 536 -27.05 -4.74 -13.23
N LEU A 537 -25.75 -4.96 -13.28
CA LEU A 537 -24.87 -5.09 -12.14
C LEU A 537 -24.66 -3.69 -11.55
N PHE A 538 -24.94 -3.53 -10.25
CA PHE A 538 -24.93 -2.26 -9.51
C PHE A 538 -23.74 -1.35 -9.89
N ARG A 539 -23.97 -0.09 -10.25
CA ARG A 539 -22.90 0.87 -10.57
C ARG A 539 -22.82 1.98 -9.51
N PRO A 540 -21.60 2.45 -9.17
CA PRO A 540 -21.42 3.63 -8.34
C PRO A 540 -22.24 4.80 -8.87
N GLY A 541 -22.91 5.51 -7.97
CA GLY A 541 -23.65 6.70 -8.35
C GLY A 541 -22.75 7.79 -8.92
N TYR A 542 -23.33 8.69 -9.72
CA TYR A 542 -22.66 9.90 -10.16
C TYR A 542 -22.79 10.94 -9.05
N THR A 543 -21.66 11.25 -8.41
CA THR A 543 -21.59 12.25 -7.35
C THR A 543 -20.84 13.47 -7.88
N GLN A 544 -21.49 14.62 -7.97
CA GLN A 544 -20.83 15.83 -8.44
C GLN A 544 -19.68 16.23 -7.51
N ILE A 545 -18.60 16.75 -8.10
CA ILE A 545 -17.44 17.24 -7.37
C ILE A 545 -17.03 18.63 -7.88
N SER A 546 -16.46 19.42 -6.97
CA SER A 546 -15.80 20.67 -7.29
C SER A 546 -14.29 20.45 -7.33
N ILE A 547 -13.66 20.88 -8.41
CA ILE A 547 -12.20 20.79 -8.59
C ILE A 547 -11.63 22.21 -8.52
N PRO A 548 -10.63 22.47 -7.66
CA PRO A 548 -9.96 23.76 -7.62
C PRO A 548 -9.43 24.17 -9.00
N GLN A 549 -9.65 25.44 -9.36
CA GLN A 549 -9.26 26.00 -10.66
C GLN A 549 -7.80 25.70 -11.08
N PRO A 550 -6.79 25.77 -10.19
CA PRO A 550 -5.41 25.43 -10.57
C PRO A 550 -5.21 23.96 -10.96
N ILE A 551 -6.01 23.05 -10.41
CA ILE A 551 -6.00 21.62 -10.79
C ILE A 551 -6.70 21.47 -12.15
N LEU A 552 -7.81 22.18 -12.35
CA LEU A 552 -8.58 22.20 -13.59
C LEU A 552 -7.78 22.77 -14.78
N GLU A 553 -6.98 23.81 -14.59
CA GLU A 553 -6.20 24.42 -15.67
C GLU A 553 -5.08 23.50 -16.16
N ARG A 554 -4.32 22.93 -15.22
CA ARG A 554 -3.29 21.92 -15.52
C ARG A 554 -3.89 20.68 -16.19
N TRP A 555 -5.15 20.41 -15.86
CA TRP A 555 -5.91 19.38 -16.53
C TRP A 555 -6.12 19.64 -17.99
N GLU A 556 -6.70 20.78 -18.31
CA GLU A 556 -7.00 21.11 -19.70
C GLU A 556 -5.73 21.15 -20.55
N GLU A 557 -4.63 21.67 -20.01
CA GLU A 557 -3.32 21.68 -20.68
C GLU A 557 -2.84 20.27 -21.05
N THR A 558 -2.85 19.34 -20.08
CA THR A 558 -2.33 18.00 -20.30
C THR A 558 -3.22 17.20 -21.26
N GLN A 559 -4.55 17.36 -21.16
CA GLN A 559 -5.47 16.76 -22.12
C GLN A 559 -5.26 17.27 -23.54
N ASN A 560 -4.94 18.54 -23.71
CA ASN A 560 -4.67 19.10 -25.04
C ASN A 560 -3.42 18.46 -25.66
N ILE A 561 -2.37 18.22 -24.86
CA ILE A 561 -1.17 17.50 -25.32
C ILE A 561 -1.52 16.08 -25.73
N GLN A 562 -2.23 15.33 -24.89
CA GLN A 562 -2.64 13.94 -25.19
C GLN A 562 -3.54 13.86 -26.43
N LYS A 563 -4.49 14.80 -26.61
CA LYS A 563 -5.32 14.90 -27.81
C LYS A 563 -4.48 15.10 -29.07
N SER A 564 -3.43 15.91 -29.00
CA SER A 564 -2.51 16.11 -30.13
C SER A 564 -1.82 14.80 -30.51
N VAL A 565 -1.23 14.12 -29.52
CA VAL A 565 -0.54 12.84 -29.72
C VAL A 565 -1.50 11.76 -30.25
N LEU A 566 -2.71 11.67 -29.71
CA LEU A 566 -3.72 10.72 -30.18
C LEU A 566 -4.12 11.01 -31.63
N LYS A 567 -4.31 12.29 -31.99
CA LYS A 567 -4.60 12.68 -33.38
C LYS A 567 -3.46 12.30 -34.32
N GLU A 568 -2.21 12.52 -33.91
CA GLU A 568 -1.03 12.09 -34.67
C GLU A 568 -1.01 10.58 -34.85
N LEU A 569 -1.25 9.79 -33.79
CA LEU A 569 -1.30 8.33 -33.86
C LEU A 569 -2.46 7.80 -34.73
N ILE A 570 -3.62 8.45 -34.70
CA ILE A 570 -4.76 8.13 -35.58
C ILE A 570 -4.41 8.47 -37.03
N GLN A 571 -3.69 9.57 -37.28
CA GLN A 571 -3.24 9.95 -38.62
C GLN A 571 -2.13 9.03 -39.14
N GLU A 572 -1.21 8.56 -38.29
CA GLU A 572 -0.16 7.61 -38.61
C GLU A 572 -0.71 6.20 -38.85
N LYS A 573 -1.68 5.76 -38.04
CA LYS A 573 -2.50 4.58 -38.31
C LYS A 573 -3.57 4.93 -39.34
N GLN A 574 -3.18 5.23 -40.58
CA GLN A 574 -4.12 5.10 -41.70
C GLN A 574 -4.63 3.66 -41.70
N TRP A 575 -5.84 3.47 -41.17
CA TRP A 575 -6.57 2.21 -41.26
C TRP A 575 -6.88 2.00 -42.74
N ASN A 576 -6.06 1.18 -43.40
CA ASN A 576 -6.46 0.49 -44.63
C ASN A 576 -7.39 -0.66 -44.27
#